data_AF-A0A7G5BZC4-F1
#
_entry.id   AF-A0A7G5BZC4-F1
#
_cell.length_a   1.000
_cell.length_b   1.000
_cell.length_c   1.000
_cell.angle_alpha   90.00
_cell.angle_beta   90.00
_cell.angle_gamma   90.00
#
_symmetry.space_group_name_H-M   'P 1'
#
loop_
_entity.id
_entity.type
_entity.pdbx_description
1 polymer ?
#
loop_
_entity_poly.entity_id
_entity_poly.type
_entity_poly.pdbx_seq_one_letter_code
_entity_poly.pdbx_strand_id
1 'polypeptide(L)'
;METVGSAFRKHPELEPSGKLSLLGRACCSAELMNAYLRRRNPQAPELADMYLRTGERYGVRGDVAFCQMVHETRGWTEEISGPSWSPRLLAQWMEEESIEAHMQILYSFAMGLPVPQQSDAARRQIERIERAGWRGTVACWEDLNGKWSASGNHRYGQDIVAIWRNMLECRGSGAAMNDHPQEQDDPRRMTQREKMTGNVDWSSLSNESMKWLHSRRLLPVPAPHPDRKVTWAELADLLHRWEKRAPADTIENEASIY
;
A
#
# COMPACT_ATOMS: atom_id res chain seq x y z
N MET A 1 33.12 30.28 -10.51
CA MET A 1 32.05 29.32 -10.87
C MET A 1 31.00 29.42 -9.78
N GLU A 2 29.94 30.18 -10.05
CA GLU A 2 28.81 30.33 -9.13
C GLU A 2 28.06 29.00 -9.07
N THR A 3 27.94 28.43 -7.88
CA THR A 3 27.12 27.25 -7.62
C THR A 3 25.66 27.66 -7.77
N VAL A 4 25.07 27.37 -8.93
CA VAL A 4 23.63 27.47 -9.13
C VAL A 4 22.97 26.49 -8.17
N GLY A 5 22.45 26.99 -7.05
CA GLY A 5 21.69 26.20 -6.10
C GLY A 5 20.46 25.63 -6.80
N SER A 6 20.37 24.31 -6.91
CA SER A 6 19.21 23.63 -7.47
C SER A 6 17.94 24.10 -6.76
N ALA A 7 16.97 24.62 -7.52
CA ALA A 7 15.68 25.12 -7.03
C ALA A 7 14.75 23.99 -6.53
N PHE A 8 15.15 22.73 -6.70
CA PHE A 8 14.38 21.55 -6.30
C PHE A 8 14.75 21.09 -4.88
N ARG A 9 13.75 20.61 -4.13
CA ARG A 9 13.98 19.96 -2.84
C ARG A 9 14.90 18.77 -3.04
N LYS A 10 15.92 18.65 -2.18
CA LYS A 10 16.77 17.48 -2.15
C LYS A 10 16.02 16.35 -1.46
N HIS A 11 16.07 15.17 -2.08
CA HIS A 11 15.50 13.94 -1.56
C HIS A 11 16.62 12.93 -1.32
N PRO A 12 17.42 13.09 -0.24
CA PRO A 12 18.53 12.20 0.07
C PRO A 12 18.08 10.75 0.32
N GLU A 13 16.80 10.54 0.59
CA GLU A 13 16.19 9.23 0.79
C GLU A 13 15.91 8.47 -0.51
N LEU A 14 15.95 9.15 -1.67
CA LEU A 14 15.69 8.55 -2.97
C LEU A 14 16.99 8.25 -3.72
N GLU A 15 17.06 7.07 -4.31
CA GLU A 15 18.12 6.73 -5.28
C GLU A 15 17.94 7.54 -6.58
N PRO A 16 18.97 7.66 -7.45
CA PRO A 16 18.85 8.33 -8.74
C PRO A 16 17.71 7.81 -9.64
N SER A 17 17.26 6.58 -9.40
CA SER A 17 16.10 5.97 -10.06
C SER A 17 14.73 6.53 -9.59
N GLY A 18 14.71 7.34 -8.53
CA GLY A 18 13.50 7.84 -7.86
C GLY A 18 12.85 6.85 -6.89
N LYS A 19 13.41 5.64 -6.75
CA LYS A 19 12.98 4.63 -5.77
C LYS A 19 13.48 4.96 -4.37
N LEU A 20 12.79 4.43 -3.36
CA LEU A 20 13.11 4.69 -1.98
C LEU A 20 14.26 3.79 -1.50
N SER A 21 15.36 4.40 -1.07
CA SER A 21 16.51 3.66 -0.54
C SER A 21 16.12 2.82 0.67
N LEU A 22 16.60 1.57 0.72
CA LEU A 22 16.37 0.66 1.85
C LEU A 22 17.21 1.08 3.06
N LEU A 23 18.46 1.44 2.80
CA LEU A 23 19.40 1.94 3.79
C LEU A 23 19.29 3.45 3.95
N GLY A 24 19.76 3.96 5.09
CA GLY A 24 19.84 5.38 5.40
C GLY A 24 19.14 5.75 6.70
N ARG A 25 19.08 7.07 6.95
CA ARG A 25 18.44 7.61 8.14
C ARG A 25 16.91 7.57 8.01
N ALA A 26 16.23 7.29 9.11
CA ALA A 26 14.79 7.49 9.19
C ALA A 26 14.43 8.98 9.05
N CYS A 27 13.28 9.26 8.45
CA CYS A 27 12.75 10.61 8.24
C CYS A 27 11.50 10.90 9.10
N CYS A 28 10.87 9.86 9.65
CA CYS A 28 9.71 9.98 10.55
C CYS A 28 10.14 9.88 12.02
N SER A 29 9.43 10.60 12.90
CA SER A 29 9.56 10.41 14.36
C SER A 29 8.65 9.28 14.85
N ALA A 30 8.98 8.71 16.02
CA ALA A 30 8.18 7.64 16.62
C ALA A 30 6.75 8.10 16.93
N GLU A 31 6.58 9.35 17.36
CA GLU A 31 5.27 9.93 17.65
C GLU A 31 4.39 9.96 16.40
N LEU A 32 4.95 10.37 15.26
CA LEU A 32 4.24 10.41 13.99
C LEU A 32 3.84 9.00 13.51
N MET A 33 4.78 8.05 13.60
CA MET A 33 4.55 6.65 13.23
C MET A 33 3.44 6.02 14.06
N ASN A 34 3.49 6.19 15.38
CA ASN A 34 2.48 5.68 16.30
C ASN A 34 1.13 6.39 16.10
N ALA A 35 1.12 7.72 15.90
CA ALA A 35 -0.11 8.46 15.65
C ALA A 35 -0.80 8.00 14.35
N TYR A 36 -0.02 7.76 13.29
CA TYR A 36 -0.54 7.24 12.03
C TYR A 36 -1.15 5.84 12.20
N LEU A 37 -0.47 4.93 12.90
CA LEU A 37 -1.00 3.58 13.13
C LEU A 37 -2.26 3.60 14.00
N ARG A 38 -2.29 4.42 15.07
CA ARG A 38 -3.45 4.52 15.97
C ARG A 38 -4.73 5.02 15.29
N ARG A 39 -4.63 5.78 14.19
CA ARG A 39 -5.81 6.16 13.40
C ARG A 39 -6.52 4.96 12.76
N ARG A 40 -5.81 3.85 12.55
CA ARG A 40 -6.34 2.61 11.96
C ARG A 40 -6.62 1.53 12.99
N ASN A 41 -5.76 1.43 13.99
CA ASN A 41 -5.92 0.49 15.10
C ASN A 41 -5.58 1.22 16.41
N PRO A 42 -6.58 1.69 17.17
CA PRO A 42 -6.37 2.34 18.46
C PRO A 42 -5.66 1.48 19.51
N GLN A 43 -5.67 0.15 19.35
CA GLN A 43 -5.05 -0.82 20.24
C GLN A 43 -3.67 -1.30 19.75
N ALA A 44 -3.14 -0.70 18.69
CA ALA A 44 -1.85 -1.09 18.14
C ALA A 44 -0.70 -0.86 19.14
N PRO A 45 0.33 -1.72 19.14
CA PRO A 45 1.46 -1.60 20.04
C PRO A 45 2.37 -0.43 19.65
N GLU A 46 3.05 0.14 20.65
CA GLU A 46 3.95 1.28 20.49
C GLU A 46 5.39 0.83 20.14
N LEU A 47 5.57 0.28 18.95
CA LEU A 47 6.87 -0.28 18.54
C LEU A 47 7.75 0.70 17.76
N ALA A 48 7.22 1.85 17.33
CA ALA A 48 7.91 2.77 16.41
C ALA A 48 9.32 3.16 16.86
N ASP A 49 9.49 3.52 18.13
CA ASP A 49 10.76 3.93 18.72
C ASP A 49 11.81 2.79 18.71
N MET A 50 11.36 1.55 18.94
CA MET A 50 12.22 0.37 18.81
C MET A 50 12.70 0.17 17.36
N TYR A 51 11.79 0.33 16.40
CA TYR A 51 12.14 0.26 14.97
C TYR A 51 13.16 1.33 14.57
N LEU A 52 13.01 2.56 15.07
CA LEU A 52 13.96 3.65 14.79
C LEU A 52 15.35 3.35 15.37
N ARG A 53 15.43 2.97 16.64
CA ARG A 53 16.72 2.64 17.29
C ARG A 53 17.41 1.45 16.64
N THR A 54 16.68 0.37 16.38
CA THR A 54 17.27 -0.83 15.79
C THR A 54 17.65 -0.57 14.33
N GLY A 55 16.81 0.14 13.56
CA GLY A 55 17.15 0.54 12.20
C GLY A 55 18.44 1.35 12.13
N GLU A 56 18.62 2.32 13.03
CA GLU A 56 19.84 3.12 13.12
C GLU A 56 21.09 2.26 13.36
N ARG A 57 21.02 1.23 14.22
CA ARG A 57 22.15 0.30 14.45
C ARG A 57 22.60 -0.44 13.20
N TYR A 58 21.66 -0.78 12.31
CA TYR A 58 21.94 -1.52 11.06
C TYR A 58 22.08 -0.61 9.84
N GLY A 59 21.88 0.71 9.98
CA GLY A 59 21.78 1.63 8.85
C GLY A 59 20.56 1.37 7.96
N VAL A 60 19.54 0.67 8.46
CA VAL A 60 18.28 0.37 7.78
C VAL A 60 17.24 1.44 8.18
N ARG A 61 16.41 1.86 7.22
CA ARG A 61 15.38 2.86 7.48
C ARG A 61 14.24 2.31 8.33
N GLY A 62 14.37 2.49 9.65
CA GLY A 62 13.45 1.95 10.64
C GLY A 62 12.02 2.47 10.51
N ASP A 63 11.84 3.70 10.05
CA ASP A 63 10.53 4.29 9.73
C ASP A 63 9.80 3.52 8.62
N VAL A 64 10.51 3.09 7.58
CA VAL A 64 9.93 2.33 6.48
C VAL A 64 9.80 0.84 6.83
N ALA A 65 10.72 0.28 7.61
CA ALA A 65 10.60 -1.09 8.13
C ALA A 65 9.36 -1.25 9.02
N PHE A 66 9.05 -0.24 9.83
CA PHE A 66 7.78 -0.19 10.56
C PHE A 66 6.57 -0.14 9.61
N CYS A 67 6.63 0.62 8.51
CA CYS A 67 5.57 0.64 7.49
C CYS A 67 5.37 -0.73 6.85
N GLN A 68 6.45 -1.47 6.59
CA GLN A 68 6.39 -2.86 6.13
C GLN A 68 5.60 -3.72 7.13
N MET A 69 5.86 -3.58 8.43
CA MET A 69 5.13 -4.35 9.43
C MET A 69 3.68 -3.94 9.59
N VAL A 70 3.37 -2.65 9.48
CA VAL A 70 1.98 -2.18 9.38
C VAL A 70 1.26 -2.82 8.20
N HIS A 71 1.94 -2.97 7.06
CA HIS A 71 1.39 -3.66 5.89
C HIS A 71 1.19 -5.16 6.14
N GLU A 72 2.22 -5.86 6.61
CA GLU A 72 2.20 -7.32 6.84
C GLU A 72 1.13 -7.74 7.84
N THR A 73 0.96 -6.99 8.93
CA THR A 73 0.05 -7.33 10.03
C THR A 73 -1.36 -6.78 9.84
N ARG A 74 -1.63 -6.09 8.72
CA ARG A 74 -2.82 -5.25 8.51
C ARG A 74 -3.08 -4.32 9.69
N GLY A 75 -2.04 -3.63 10.14
CA GLY A 75 -2.09 -2.73 11.30
C GLY A 75 -2.35 -3.48 12.61
N TRP A 76 -1.67 -4.61 12.84
CA TRP A 76 -1.83 -5.47 14.02
C TRP A 76 -3.24 -6.06 14.18
N THR A 77 -3.86 -6.48 13.10
CA THR A 77 -5.17 -7.16 13.12
C THR A 77 -5.12 -8.60 12.60
N GLU A 78 -4.09 -8.96 11.82
CA GLU A 78 -3.93 -10.31 11.26
C GLU A 78 -3.09 -11.20 12.17
N GLU A 79 -3.64 -12.36 12.57
CA GLU A 79 -3.02 -13.27 13.55
C GLU A 79 -1.71 -13.89 13.06
N ILE A 80 -1.63 -14.24 11.78
CA ILE A 80 -0.43 -14.80 11.13
C ILE A 80 -0.07 -13.92 9.95
N SER A 81 1.15 -13.40 9.95
CA SER A 81 1.61 -12.43 8.94
C SER A 81 3.08 -12.64 8.57
N GLY A 82 3.55 -11.90 7.56
CA GLY A 82 4.91 -12.01 7.03
C GLY A 82 4.95 -12.80 5.72
N PRO A 83 6.16 -12.97 5.16
CA PRO A 83 6.33 -13.65 3.89
C PRO A 83 5.99 -15.14 4.04
N SER A 84 5.49 -15.78 2.97
CA SER A 84 5.09 -17.19 2.98
C SER A 84 6.19 -18.17 3.39
N TRP A 85 7.46 -17.75 3.27
CA TRP A 85 8.62 -18.53 3.65
C TRP A 85 9.11 -18.30 5.09
N SER A 86 8.51 -17.36 5.82
CA SER A 86 8.76 -17.12 7.24
C SER A 86 7.54 -16.44 7.90
N PRO A 87 6.36 -17.09 7.91
CA PRO A 87 5.19 -16.56 8.61
C PRO A 87 5.46 -16.52 10.11
N ARG A 88 4.87 -15.54 10.79
CA ARG A 88 4.98 -15.34 12.25
C ARG A 88 3.63 -15.01 12.85
N LEU A 89 3.46 -15.36 14.12
CA LEU A 89 2.30 -14.96 14.90
C LEU A 89 2.39 -13.48 15.26
N LEU A 90 1.25 -12.81 15.39
CA LEU A 90 1.20 -11.39 15.72
C LEU A 90 1.95 -11.05 17.01
N ALA A 91 1.85 -11.92 18.02
CA ALA A 91 2.55 -11.74 19.28
C ALA A 91 4.08 -11.69 19.13
N GLN A 92 4.63 -12.50 18.22
CA GLN A 92 6.07 -12.56 17.97
C GLN A 92 6.59 -11.25 17.39
N TRP A 93 5.80 -10.56 16.57
CA TRP A 93 6.19 -9.26 15.99
C TRP A 93 6.35 -8.14 17.02
N MET A 94 5.90 -8.33 18.26
CA MET A 94 6.05 -7.38 19.37
C MET A 94 7.31 -7.63 20.20
N GLU A 95 8.02 -8.74 19.96
CA GLU A 95 9.25 -9.08 20.66
C GLU A 95 10.44 -8.32 20.08
N GLU A 96 11.30 -7.80 20.96
CA GLU A 96 12.52 -7.07 20.56
C GLU A 96 13.42 -7.92 19.66
N GLU A 97 13.57 -9.22 19.95
CA GLU A 97 14.35 -10.15 19.14
C GLU A 97 13.79 -10.32 17.71
N SER A 98 12.46 -10.23 17.55
CA SER A 98 11.84 -10.29 16.22
C SER A 98 12.04 -9.00 15.43
N ILE A 99 12.05 -7.84 16.08
CA ILE A 99 12.39 -6.55 15.45
C ILE A 99 13.86 -6.54 15.04
N GLU A 100 14.75 -7.06 15.90
CA GLU A 100 16.17 -7.26 15.58
C GLU A 100 16.32 -8.14 14.34
N ALA A 101 15.66 -9.31 14.35
CA ALA A 101 15.73 -10.24 13.23
C ALA A 101 15.21 -9.63 11.94
N HIS A 102 14.13 -8.86 12.00
CA HIS A 102 13.58 -8.15 10.84
C HIS A 102 14.60 -7.18 10.24
N MET A 103 15.27 -6.37 11.06
CA MET A 103 16.30 -5.45 10.59
C MET A 103 17.52 -6.18 10.01
N GLN A 104 17.94 -7.28 10.62
CA GLN A 104 19.03 -8.11 10.10
C GLN A 104 18.68 -8.75 8.75
N ILE A 105 17.44 -9.19 8.57
CA ILE A 105 16.93 -9.71 7.29
C ILE A 105 16.98 -8.61 6.22
N LEU A 106 16.47 -7.42 6.51
CA LEU A 106 16.51 -6.26 5.59
C LEU A 106 17.94 -5.84 5.25
N TYR A 107 18.83 -5.80 6.25
CA TYR A 107 20.26 -5.57 6.05
C TYR A 107 20.85 -6.59 5.08
N SER A 108 20.56 -7.89 5.26
CA SER A 108 21.12 -8.93 4.39
C SER A 108 20.66 -8.82 2.93
N PHE A 109 19.45 -8.31 2.70
CA PHE A 109 18.95 -8.02 1.35
C PHE A 109 19.73 -6.88 0.68
N ALA A 110 20.08 -5.83 1.42
CA ALA A 110 20.71 -4.63 0.88
C ALA A 110 22.25 -4.66 0.88
N MET A 111 22.86 -5.31 1.88
CA MET A 111 24.29 -5.35 2.09
C MET A 111 24.86 -6.71 1.71
N GLY A 112 25.93 -6.69 0.90
CA GLY A 112 26.67 -7.91 0.55
C GLY A 112 27.53 -8.46 1.71
N LEU A 113 27.71 -7.69 2.77
CA LEU A 113 28.52 -8.05 3.93
C LEU A 113 27.74 -8.93 4.92
N PRO A 114 28.44 -9.75 5.74
CA PRO A 114 27.80 -10.45 6.86
C PRO A 114 27.09 -9.49 7.82
N VAL A 115 26.01 -9.97 8.42
CA VAL A 115 25.26 -9.23 9.45
C VAL A 115 26.11 -9.17 10.72
N PRO A 116 26.40 -7.97 11.27
CA PRO A 116 27.04 -7.84 12.58
C PRO A 116 26.17 -8.45 13.67
N GLN A 117 26.75 -9.25 14.57
CA GLN A 117 26.04 -9.83 15.73
C GLN A 117 24.73 -10.53 15.35
N GLN A 118 24.78 -11.36 14.30
CA GLN A 118 23.61 -12.07 13.78
C GLN A 118 22.87 -12.85 14.89
N SER A 119 21.56 -12.62 15.01
CA SER A 119 20.71 -13.27 15.99
C SER A 119 20.29 -14.68 15.54
N ASP A 120 19.97 -15.53 16.51
CA ASP A 120 19.43 -16.86 16.24
C ASP A 120 18.08 -16.77 15.49
N ALA A 121 17.24 -15.79 15.84
CA ALA A 121 15.93 -15.56 15.24
C ALA A 121 15.96 -15.15 13.76
N ALA A 122 17.09 -14.65 13.26
CA ALA A 122 17.28 -14.27 11.85
C ALA A 122 18.04 -15.33 11.02
N ARG A 123 18.74 -16.26 11.68
CA ARG A 123 19.71 -17.15 11.02
C ARG A 123 19.12 -17.92 9.85
N ARG A 124 18.00 -18.61 10.05
CA ARG A 124 17.37 -19.42 9.01
C ARG A 124 16.92 -18.59 7.80
N GLN A 125 16.45 -17.38 8.04
CA GLN A 125 15.99 -16.45 7.01
C GLN A 125 17.16 -15.89 6.20
N ILE A 126 18.26 -15.54 6.86
CA ILE A 126 19.47 -15.06 6.20
C ILE A 126 20.10 -16.16 5.32
N GLU A 127 20.21 -17.39 5.81
CA GLU A 127 20.68 -18.54 5.02
C GLU A 127 19.79 -18.79 3.78
N ARG A 128 18.49 -18.55 3.89
CA ARG A 128 17.57 -18.64 2.75
C ARG A 128 17.86 -17.55 1.72
N ILE A 129 18.06 -16.30 2.15
CA ILE A 129 18.38 -15.15 1.29
C ILE A 129 19.69 -15.41 0.52
N GLU A 130 20.70 -15.96 1.20
CA GLU A 130 21.97 -16.35 0.58
C GLU A 130 21.76 -17.44 -0.47
N ARG A 131 21.06 -18.53 -0.12
CA ARG A 131 20.80 -19.64 -1.04
C ARG A 131 19.99 -19.22 -2.26
N ALA A 132 19.10 -18.24 -2.11
CA ALA A 132 18.31 -17.68 -3.20
C ALA A 132 19.09 -16.65 -4.05
N GLY A 133 20.33 -16.31 -3.68
CA GLY A 133 21.15 -15.32 -4.38
C GLY A 133 20.64 -13.89 -4.23
N TRP A 134 19.90 -13.59 -3.15
CA TRP A 134 19.29 -12.28 -2.94
C TRP A 134 20.11 -11.34 -2.06
N ARG A 135 21.18 -11.84 -1.43
CA ARG A 135 22.04 -11.03 -0.57
C ARG A 135 22.67 -9.87 -1.34
N GLY A 136 22.56 -8.66 -0.81
CA GLY A 136 23.12 -7.45 -1.44
C GLY A 136 22.48 -7.06 -2.78
N THR A 137 21.26 -7.55 -3.09
CA THR A 137 20.58 -7.30 -4.38
C THR A 137 19.40 -6.33 -4.28
N VAL A 138 19.10 -5.79 -3.10
CA VAL A 138 17.94 -4.93 -2.83
C VAL A 138 18.43 -3.57 -2.34
N ALA A 139 18.67 -2.65 -3.26
CA ALA A 139 19.06 -1.29 -2.90
C ALA A 139 17.85 -0.46 -2.40
N CYS A 140 16.67 -0.71 -2.98
CA CYS A 140 15.45 0.04 -2.70
C CYS A 140 14.35 -0.86 -2.13
N TRP A 141 13.39 -0.26 -1.42
CA TRP A 141 12.20 -0.95 -0.89
C TRP A 141 11.39 -1.64 -1.99
N GLU A 142 11.28 -1.01 -3.16
CA GLU A 142 10.60 -1.55 -4.33
C GLU A 142 11.29 -2.80 -4.91
N ASP A 143 12.56 -3.04 -4.61
CA ASP A 143 13.31 -4.22 -5.07
C ASP A 143 13.06 -5.46 -4.19
N LEU A 144 12.27 -5.33 -3.12
CA LEU A 144 11.75 -6.45 -2.33
C LEU A 144 10.63 -7.22 -3.05
N ASN A 145 10.07 -6.64 -4.12
CA ASN A 145 9.03 -7.27 -4.94
C ASN A 145 9.47 -8.65 -5.42
N GLY A 146 8.69 -9.67 -5.10
CA GLY A 146 8.95 -11.07 -5.46
C GLY A 146 10.09 -11.75 -4.69
N LYS A 147 10.80 -11.04 -3.80
CA LYS A 147 11.80 -11.61 -2.87
C LYS A 147 11.20 -11.79 -1.48
N TRP A 148 10.54 -10.74 -0.99
CA TRP A 148 9.78 -10.81 0.26
C TRP A 148 8.36 -11.32 0.01
N SER A 149 7.63 -10.67 -0.90
CA SER A 149 6.28 -11.06 -1.28
C SER A 149 6.26 -12.29 -2.20
N ALA A 150 5.10 -12.95 -2.31
CA ALA A 150 4.86 -14.01 -3.29
C ALA A 150 5.25 -13.58 -4.73
N SER A 151 5.72 -14.54 -5.52
CA SER A 151 6.09 -14.33 -6.92
C SER A 151 4.92 -13.76 -7.71
N GLY A 152 5.15 -12.66 -8.44
CA GLY A 152 4.12 -11.96 -9.23
C GLY A 152 3.50 -10.75 -8.54
N ASN A 153 3.79 -10.49 -7.26
CA ASN A 153 3.43 -9.20 -6.65
C ASN A 153 4.46 -8.12 -7.02
N HIS A 154 4.08 -7.25 -7.95
CA HIS A 154 4.91 -6.14 -8.45
C HIS A 154 4.64 -4.80 -7.74
N ARG A 155 3.82 -4.81 -6.69
CA ARG A 155 3.38 -3.60 -5.98
C ARG A 155 3.76 -3.58 -4.49
N TYR A 156 4.26 -4.68 -3.97
CA TYR A 156 4.56 -4.84 -2.54
C TYR A 156 5.39 -3.68 -1.97
N GLY A 157 6.56 -3.42 -2.52
CA GLY A 157 7.42 -2.32 -2.09
C GLY A 157 6.80 -0.95 -2.36
N GLN A 158 6.06 -0.79 -3.45
CA GLN A 158 5.33 0.45 -3.74
C GLN A 158 4.26 0.74 -2.67
N ASP A 159 3.56 -0.29 -2.19
CA ASP A 159 2.52 -0.15 -1.18
C ASP A 159 3.14 0.21 0.19
N ILE A 160 4.31 -0.35 0.52
CA ILE A 160 5.10 0.06 1.71
C ILE A 160 5.53 1.53 1.61
N VAL A 161 6.09 1.92 0.46
CA VAL A 161 6.52 3.31 0.21
C VAL A 161 5.34 4.27 0.26
N ALA A 162 4.17 3.86 -0.24
CA ALA A 162 2.94 4.64 -0.14
C ALA A 162 2.50 4.83 1.32
N ILE A 163 2.58 3.79 2.16
CA ILE A 163 2.30 3.90 3.59
C ILE A 163 3.25 4.92 4.25
N TRP A 164 4.54 4.86 3.93
CA TRP A 164 5.54 5.80 4.45
C TRP A 164 5.30 7.25 3.99
N ARG A 165 4.96 7.48 2.72
CA ARG A 165 4.60 8.81 2.20
C ARG A 165 3.38 9.38 2.91
N ASN A 166 2.32 8.58 3.04
CA ASN A 166 1.10 8.98 3.76
C ASN A 166 1.39 9.32 5.23
N MET A 167 2.33 8.60 5.85
CA MET A 167 2.77 8.87 7.22
C MET A 167 3.49 10.21 7.34
N LEU A 168 4.37 10.56 6.40
CA LEU A 168 5.03 11.89 6.36
C LEU A 168 4.04 13.04 6.16
N GLU A 169 2.99 12.80 5.37
CA GLU A 169 1.96 13.80 5.09
C GLU A 169 0.96 13.99 6.23
N CYS A 170 0.88 13.03 7.16
CA CYS A 170 0.00 13.09 8.32
C CYS A 170 0.47 14.16 9.31
N ARG A 171 0.13 15.43 9.02
CA ARG A 171 0.21 16.51 9.99
C ARG A 171 -0.75 16.20 11.14
N GLY A 172 -0.29 16.40 12.37
CA GLY A 172 -1.05 16.14 13.58
C GLY A 172 -2.32 16.99 13.67
N SER A 173 -3.43 16.46 13.17
CA SER A 173 -4.83 16.69 13.56
C SER A 173 -5.72 16.06 12.49
N GLY A 174 -6.45 15.02 12.84
CA GLY A 174 -7.36 14.34 11.93
C GLY A 174 -7.93 13.12 12.65
N ALA A 175 -9.20 13.23 13.01
CA ALA A 175 -9.98 12.20 13.71
C ALA A 175 -9.83 10.82 13.04
N ALA A 176 -9.94 9.77 13.87
CA ALA A 176 -9.97 8.39 13.41
C ALA A 176 -10.98 8.23 12.28
N MET A 177 -10.51 7.84 11.10
CA MET A 177 -11.39 7.40 10.03
C MET A 177 -11.68 5.92 10.31
N ASN A 178 -12.71 5.69 11.13
CA ASN A 178 -13.29 4.36 11.31
C ASN A 178 -14.06 4.01 10.04
N ASP A 179 -13.37 3.48 9.04
CA ASP A 179 -13.98 2.56 8.07
C ASP A 179 -13.59 1.14 8.49
N HIS A 180 -14.29 0.64 9.51
CA HIS A 180 -14.47 -0.80 9.65
C HIS A 180 -15.79 -1.16 8.96
N PRO A 181 -15.80 -1.68 7.73
CA PRO A 181 -16.79 -2.69 7.41
C PRO A 181 -16.44 -3.88 8.31
N GLN A 182 -17.25 -4.11 9.34
CA GLN A 182 -17.24 -5.40 10.01
C GLN A 182 -17.51 -6.46 8.93
N GLU A 183 -16.51 -7.28 8.60
CA GLU A 183 -16.73 -8.54 7.91
C GLU A 183 -17.55 -9.43 8.84
N GLN A 184 -18.87 -9.29 8.77
CA GLN A 184 -19.79 -10.33 9.18
C GLN A 184 -19.70 -11.42 8.13
N ASP A 185 -19.43 -12.65 8.58
CA ASP A 185 -19.53 -13.87 7.77
C ASP A 185 -20.89 -13.91 7.06
N ASP A 186 -20.92 -13.51 5.78
CA ASP A 186 -22.07 -13.71 4.92
C ASP A 186 -21.96 -15.13 4.32
N PRO A 187 -22.90 -16.05 4.62
CA PRO A 187 -22.89 -17.42 4.09
C PRO A 187 -23.15 -17.50 2.57
N ARG A 188 -23.17 -16.38 1.85
CA ARG A 188 -23.37 -16.30 0.41
C ARG A 188 -22.11 -15.88 -0.34
N ARG A 189 -21.05 -16.70 -0.27
CA ARG A 189 -19.92 -16.60 -1.21
C ARG A 189 -20.38 -16.97 -2.62
N MET A 190 -20.87 -15.98 -3.36
CA MET A 190 -21.16 -16.09 -4.78
C MET A 190 -19.85 -16.17 -5.58
N THR A 191 -19.86 -17.07 -6.56
CA THR A 191 -18.73 -17.35 -7.45
C THR A 191 -18.44 -16.14 -8.36
N GLN A 192 -17.20 -16.05 -8.87
CA GLN A 192 -16.74 -14.98 -9.75
C GLN A 192 -17.61 -14.79 -11.02
N ARG A 193 -18.37 -15.82 -11.40
CA ARG A 193 -19.32 -15.80 -12.53
C ARG A 193 -20.62 -15.04 -12.21
N GLU A 194 -21.09 -15.08 -10.96
CA GLU A 194 -22.30 -14.38 -10.50
C GLU A 194 -22.08 -12.87 -10.34
N LYS A 195 -20.84 -12.45 -10.04
CA LYS A 195 -20.42 -11.04 -9.97
C LYS A 195 -20.50 -10.30 -11.32
N MET A 196 -20.58 -11.00 -12.44
CA MET A 196 -20.61 -10.40 -13.78
C MET A 196 -22.01 -10.17 -14.33
N THR A 197 -23.05 -10.82 -13.79
CA THR A 197 -24.42 -10.77 -14.34
C THR A 197 -25.53 -10.71 -13.29
N GLY A 198 -25.21 -10.61 -12.00
CA GLY A 198 -26.20 -10.50 -10.93
C GLY A 198 -26.99 -9.19 -10.99
N ASN A 199 -28.30 -9.26 -10.70
CA ASN A 199 -29.17 -8.10 -10.59
C ASN A 199 -28.69 -7.21 -9.43
N VAL A 200 -28.07 -6.07 -9.75
CA VAL A 200 -27.52 -5.15 -8.75
C VAL A 200 -28.66 -4.34 -8.14
N ASP A 201 -28.83 -4.44 -6.83
CA ASP A 201 -29.71 -3.53 -6.09
C ASP A 201 -29.01 -2.17 -5.90
N TRP A 202 -29.34 -1.22 -6.77
CA TRP A 202 -28.74 0.12 -6.78
C TRP A 202 -29.15 1.00 -5.59
N SER A 203 -30.19 0.60 -4.85
CA SER A 203 -30.72 1.40 -3.73
C SER A 203 -29.84 1.31 -2.48
N SER A 204 -29.20 0.15 -2.25
CA SER A 204 -28.41 -0.17 -1.07
C SER A 204 -26.93 0.28 -1.10
N LEU A 205 -26.46 0.84 -2.22
CA LEU A 205 -25.06 1.29 -2.35
C LEU A 205 -24.79 2.57 -1.54
N SER A 206 -23.69 2.64 -0.79
CA SER A 206 -23.27 3.84 -0.05
C SER A 206 -22.56 4.89 -0.92
N ASN A 207 -22.09 4.51 -2.12
CA ASN A 207 -21.27 5.38 -2.96
C ASN A 207 -22.13 6.35 -3.81
N GLU A 208 -22.17 7.62 -3.38
CA GLU A 208 -22.93 8.69 -4.06
C GLU A 208 -22.51 8.91 -5.52
N SER A 209 -21.23 8.70 -5.86
CA SER A 209 -20.73 8.89 -7.23
C SER A 209 -21.28 7.84 -8.20
N MET A 210 -21.39 6.59 -7.75
CA MET A 210 -21.98 5.51 -8.55
C MET A 210 -23.48 5.66 -8.72
N LYS A 211 -24.18 6.12 -7.66
CA LYS A 211 -25.61 6.48 -7.74
C LYS A 211 -25.83 7.63 -8.73
N TRP A 212 -24.97 8.64 -8.71
CA TRP A 212 -25.01 9.74 -9.66
C TRP A 212 -24.83 9.27 -11.11
N LEU A 213 -23.81 8.45 -11.40
CA LEU A 213 -23.58 7.89 -12.73
C LEU A 213 -24.77 7.07 -13.25
N HIS A 214 -25.34 6.23 -12.39
CA HIS A 214 -26.53 5.45 -12.72
C HIS A 214 -27.75 6.35 -12.99
N SER A 215 -28.01 7.34 -12.13
CA SER A 215 -29.14 8.27 -12.28
C SER A 215 -29.10 9.08 -13.58
N ARG A 216 -27.89 9.43 -14.03
CA ARG A 216 -27.66 10.17 -15.28
C ARG A 216 -27.59 9.25 -16.50
N ARG A 217 -27.80 7.94 -16.33
CA ARG A 217 -27.66 6.90 -17.38
C ARG A 217 -26.31 6.96 -18.10
N LEU A 218 -25.25 7.26 -17.35
CA LEU A 218 -23.89 7.39 -17.87
C LEU A 218 -23.12 6.06 -17.85
N LEU A 219 -23.71 4.98 -17.33
CA LEU A 219 -23.11 3.65 -17.32
C LEU A 219 -23.37 2.88 -18.63
N PRO A 220 -22.48 1.94 -19.01
CA PRO A 220 -22.76 1.02 -20.11
C PRO A 220 -24.00 0.17 -19.81
N VAL A 221 -24.64 -0.37 -20.85
CA VAL A 221 -25.72 -1.37 -20.70
C VAL A 221 -25.18 -2.75 -21.13
N PRO A 222 -25.27 -3.79 -20.28
CA PRO A 222 -25.73 -3.74 -18.89
C PRO A 222 -24.75 -3.00 -17.97
N ALA A 223 -25.28 -2.35 -16.93
CA ALA A 223 -24.47 -1.60 -15.97
C ALA A 223 -23.48 -2.54 -15.26
N PRO A 224 -22.18 -2.20 -15.22
CA PRO A 224 -21.20 -3.03 -14.54
C PRO A 224 -21.46 -3.01 -13.03
N HIS A 225 -21.09 -4.11 -12.36
CA HIS A 225 -21.14 -4.18 -10.90
C HIS A 225 -20.29 -3.04 -10.29
N PRO A 226 -20.76 -2.34 -9.24
CA PRO A 226 -20.06 -1.20 -8.65
C PRO A 226 -18.62 -1.50 -8.21
N ASP A 227 -18.37 -2.69 -7.68
CA ASP A 227 -17.03 -3.11 -7.24
C ASP A 227 -16.14 -3.65 -8.37
N ARG A 228 -16.61 -3.66 -9.62
CA ARG A 228 -15.81 -4.09 -10.77
C ARG A 228 -14.78 -3.01 -11.10
N LYS A 229 -13.50 -3.40 -11.11
CA LYS A 229 -12.42 -2.55 -11.62
C LYS A 229 -12.64 -2.26 -13.11
N VAL A 230 -12.60 -0.98 -13.48
CA VAL A 230 -12.73 -0.50 -14.87
C VAL A 230 -11.34 -0.26 -15.45
N THR A 231 -11.13 -0.63 -16.72
CA THR A 231 -9.89 -0.36 -17.46
C THR A 231 -9.96 0.98 -18.18
N TRP A 232 -8.79 1.58 -18.48
CA TRP A 232 -8.71 2.82 -19.26
C TRP A 232 -9.29 2.67 -20.68
N ALA A 233 -9.20 1.48 -21.27
CA ALA A 233 -9.81 1.18 -22.57
C ALA A 233 -11.35 1.25 -22.49
N GLU A 234 -11.96 0.63 -21.48
CA GLU A 234 -13.41 0.66 -21.29
C GLU A 234 -13.94 2.07 -20.99
N LEU A 235 -13.17 2.87 -20.23
CA LEU A 235 -13.49 4.27 -20.00
C LEU A 235 -13.40 5.08 -21.30
N ALA A 236 -12.36 4.88 -22.10
CA ALA A 236 -12.20 5.55 -23.39
C ALA A 236 -13.38 5.22 -24.34
N ASP A 237 -13.77 3.95 -24.43
CA ASP A 237 -14.92 3.52 -25.25
C ASP A 237 -16.25 4.14 -24.77
N LEU A 238 -16.41 4.34 -23.46
CA LEU A 238 -17.58 5.00 -22.90
C LEU A 238 -17.62 6.49 -23.26
N LEU A 239 -16.50 7.19 -23.11
CA LEU A 239 -16.38 8.60 -23.49
C LEU A 239 -16.61 8.81 -24.98
N HIS A 240 -16.06 7.92 -25.81
CA HIS A 240 -16.21 7.98 -27.27
C HIS A 240 -17.66 7.75 -27.72
N ARG A 241 -18.40 6.87 -27.03
CA ARG A 241 -19.85 6.71 -27.24
C ARG A 241 -20.63 7.95 -26.81
N TRP A 242 -20.20 8.62 -25.75
CA TRP A 242 -20.87 9.82 -25.25
C TRP A 242 -20.69 11.02 -26.17
N GLU A 243 -19.48 11.20 -26.69
CA GLU A 243 -19.15 12.19 -27.71
C GLU A 243 -20.00 12.00 -28.98
N LYS A 244 -20.25 10.74 -29.38
CA LYS A 244 -21.13 10.41 -30.51
C LYS A 244 -22.63 10.55 -30.21
N ARG A 245 -23.03 10.81 -28.96
CA ARG A 245 -24.44 10.81 -28.52
C ARG A 245 -25.09 12.20 -28.49
N ALA A 246 -24.37 13.31 -28.67
CA ALA A 246 -25.00 14.64 -28.72
C ALA A 246 -24.41 15.56 -29.81
N PRO A 247 -25.23 16.36 -30.54
CA PRO A 247 -26.69 16.48 -30.50
C PRO A 247 -27.40 16.10 -31.82
N ALA A 248 -28.52 15.36 -31.70
CA ALA A 248 -29.62 15.36 -32.66
C ALA A 248 -30.85 16.14 -32.12
N ASP A 249 -30.65 16.96 -31.08
CA ASP A 249 -31.66 17.88 -30.55
C ASP A 249 -31.26 19.33 -30.90
N THR A 250 -31.52 19.72 -32.16
CA THR A 250 -31.58 21.12 -32.56
C THR A 250 -32.56 21.33 -33.73
N ILE A 251 -33.69 20.64 -33.74
CA ILE A 251 -34.83 20.99 -34.60
C ILE A 251 -36.10 20.71 -33.80
N GLU A 252 -36.60 21.71 -33.08
CA GLU A 252 -38.03 21.96 -32.77
C GLU A 252 -38.09 23.08 -31.71
N ASN A 253 -37.72 24.30 -32.13
CA ASN A 253 -38.15 25.50 -31.41
C ASN A 253 -38.30 26.71 -32.35
N GLU A 254 -38.80 26.48 -33.57
CA GLU A 254 -39.26 27.53 -34.48
C GLU A 254 -40.57 27.09 -35.14
N ALA A 255 -41.67 27.09 -34.38
CA ALA A 255 -43.03 27.11 -34.94
C ALA A 255 -44.00 27.67 -33.89
N SER A 256 -43.77 28.91 -33.46
CA SER A 256 -44.81 29.73 -32.80
C SER A 256 -44.53 31.22 -33.01
N ILE A 257 -44.43 31.62 -34.28
CA ILE A 257 -44.75 32.97 -34.73
C ILE A 257 -45.36 32.80 -36.13
N TYR A 258 -46.69 32.68 -36.18
CA TYR A 258 -47.63 33.35 -37.11
C TYR A 258 -49.04 32.79 -36.91
#